data_AF-V9GI07-F1
#
_entry.id   AF-V9GI07-F1
#
_cell.length_a   1.000
_cell.length_b   1.000
_cell.length_c   1.000
_cell.angle_alpha   90.00
_cell.angle_beta   90.00
_cell.angle_gamma   90.00
#
_symmetry.space_group_name_H-M   'P 1'
#
loop_
_entity.id
_entity.type
_entity.pdbx_description
1 polymer ?
#
loop_
_entity_poly.entity_id
_entity_poly.type
_entity_poly.pdbx_seq_one_letter_code
_entity_poly.pdbx_strand_id
1 'polypeptide(L)'
;MIKHMYKKLLSMLLSTALVFGFFAGIGSPAAVEAATQDQPDILLQRNAQWKYFDQGQDLTTVWRATYDDSSWSSGLAPFGYKDNGKGISTPEFGPLQTEVDYGANKSLKHTTTYFRTNLQVNKDQIDGYGQILGTFGIDDGAVLYVNGHEIRRMGMPEGEITYSTKLPPTRTCRLCMRMWI
;
A
#
# COMPACT_ATOMS: atom_id res chain seq x y z
N MET A 1 64.65 -37.12 -46.42
CA MET A 1 64.75 -35.73 -45.89
C MET A 1 63.39 -35.01 -45.75
N ILE A 2 62.45 -35.17 -46.71
CA ILE A 2 61.15 -34.46 -46.73
C ILE A 2 60.19 -34.81 -45.57
N LYS A 3 60.16 -36.07 -45.09
CA LYS A 3 59.24 -36.50 -44.00
C LYS A 3 59.59 -35.92 -42.62
N HIS A 4 60.84 -35.52 -42.38
CA HIS A 4 61.27 -34.94 -41.10
C HIS A 4 60.98 -33.43 -41.01
N MET A 5 60.96 -32.75 -42.16
CA MET A 5 60.64 -31.33 -42.27
C MET A 5 59.14 -31.06 -42.09
N TYR A 6 58.29 -31.98 -42.57
CA TYR A 6 56.82 -31.92 -42.43
C TYR A 6 56.34 -32.05 -40.98
N LYS A 7 56.97 -32.90 -40.15
CA LYS A 7 56.62 -33.02 -38.72
C LYS A 7 57.00 -31.77 -37.92
N LYS A 8 58.12 -31.11 -38.25
CA LYS A 8 58.54 -29.87 -37.58
C LYS A 8 57.68 -28.67 -37.97
N LEU A 9 57.29 -28.54 -39.24
CA LEU A 9 56.37 -27.50 -39.72
C LEU A 9 54.94 -27.67 -39.17
N LEU A 10 54.43 -28.89 -39.08
CA LEU A 10 53.10 -29.16 -38.54
C LEU A 10 53.00 -28.89 -37.03
N SER A 11 54.06 -29.22 -36.26
CA SER A 11 54.14 -28.90 -34.83
C SER A 11 54.26 -27.40 -34.57
N MET A 12 54.94 -26.65 -35.44
CA MET A 12 55.13 -25.20 -35.30
C MET A 12 53.86 -24.43 -35.70
N LEU A 13 53.09 -24.94 -36.67
CA LEU A 13 51.77 -24.41 -37.06
C LEU A 13 50.67 -24.72 -36.02
N LEU A 14 50.72 -25.86 -35.33
CA LEU A 14 49.77 -26.18 -34.26
C LEU A 14 50.02 -25.36 -32.98
N SER A 15 51.29 -25.10 -32.63
CA SER A 15 51.63 -24.25 -31.48
C SER A 15 51.34 -22.76 -31.70
N THR A 16 51.41 -22.26 -32.94
CA THR A 16 51.06 -20.86 -33.24
C THR A 16 49.55 -20.64 -33.22
N ALA A 17 48.73 -21.63 -33.61
CA ALA A 17 47.26 -21.55 -33.50
C ALA A 17 46.77 -21.53 -32.03
N LEU A 18 47.51 -22.11 -31.09
CA LEU A 18 47.12 -22.14 -29.68
C LEU A 18 47.40 -20.80 -28.94
N VAL A 19 48.38 -20.02 -29.41
CA VAL A 19 48.77 -18.74 -28.77
C VAL A 19 47.90 -17.57 -29.26
N PHE A 20 47.38 -17.62 -30.49
CA PHE A 20 46.45 -16.59 -31.00
C PHE A 20 45.00 -16.77 -30.53
N GLY A 21 44.63 -17.93 -29.97
CA GLY A 21 43.31 -18.15 -29.40
C GLY A 21 43.06 -17.47 -28.04
N PHE A 22 44.09 -16.90 -27.41
CA PHE A 22 43.99 -16.36 -26.05
C PHE A 22 43.73 -14.84 -25.97
N PHE A 23 43.65 -14.14 -27.11
CA PHE A 23 43.40 -12.68 -27.14
C PHE A 23 42.09 -12.25 -27.82
N ALA A 24 41.26 -13.19 -28.29
CA ALA A 24 39.97 -12.89 -28.91
C ALA A 24 38.76 -13.13 -27.99
N GLY A 25 38.96 -13.08 -26.67
CA GLY A 25 37.95 -13.48 -25.68
C GLY A 25 37.81 -12.58 -24.45
N ILE A 26 38.26 -11.31 -24.52
CA ILE A 26 38.00 -10.31 -23.47
C ILE A 26 37.06 -9.24 -24.02
N GLY A 27 35.92 -9.67 -24.57
CA GLY A 27 34.72 -8.86 -24.45
C GLY A 27 34.19 -9.17 -23.07
N SER A 28 34.30 -8.24 -22.12
CA SER A 28 33.44 -8.29 -20.93
C SER A 28 32.03 -8.58 -21.43
N PRO A 29 31.29 -9.57 -20.87
CA PRO A 29 29.88 -9.65 -21.19
C PRO A 29 29.33 -8.26 -20.94
N ALA A 30 28.73 -7.64 -21.95
CA ALA A 30 27.98 -6.42 -21.76
C ALA A 30 27.10 -6.70 -20.55
N ALA A 31 27.29 -5.93 -19.48
CA ALA A 31 26.45 -6.06 -18.31
C ALA A 31 25.04 -5.87 -18.84
N VAL A 32 24.28 -6.96 -18.89
CA VAL A 32 22.86 -6.90 -19.20
C VAL A 32 22.31 -6.17 -17.99
N GLU A 33 22.15 -4.86 -18.13
CA GLU A 33 21.58 -4.01 -17.12
C GLU A 33 20.20 -4.59 -16.85
N ALA A 34 20.06 -5.23 -15.69
CA ALA A 34 18.82 -5.88 -15.32
C ALA A 34 17.72 -4.84 -15.45
N ALA A 35 16.68 -5.15 -16.24
CA ALA A 35 15.54 -4.27 -16.40
C ALA A 35 15.09 -3.84 -15.00
N THR A 36 15.10 -2.53 -14.74
CA THR A 36 14.57 -1.97 -13.50
C THR A 36 13.13 -2.44 -13.39
N GLN A 37 12.85 -3.33 -12.44
CA GLN A 37 11.49 -3.68 -12.07
C GLN A 37 10.82 -2.38 -11.63
N ASP A 38 9.85 -1.91 -12.41
CA ASP A 38 9.06 -0.72 -12.11
C ASP A 38 8.31 -1.00 -10.80
N GLN A 39 8.87 -0.56 -9.67
CA GLN A 39 8.22 -0.68 -8.38
C GLN A 39 7.14 0.39 -8.33
N PRO A 40 5.92 0.06 -7.86
CA PRO A 40 4.86 1.03 -7.78
C PRO A 40 5.25 2.17 -6.83
N ASP A 41 4.97 3.41 -7.23
CA ASP A 41 5.10 4.57 -6.35
C ASP A 41 4.18 4.41 -5.13
N ILE A 42 4.76 4.49 -3.94
CA ILE A 42 4.00 4.39 -2.70
C ILE A 42 3.44 5.76 -2.34
N LEU A 43 2.15 5.97 -2.61
CA LEU A 43 1.44 7.21 -2.26
C LEU A 43 1.17 7.34 -0.76
N LEU A 44 0.96 6.21 -0.09
CA LEU A 44 0.75 6.16 1.36
C LEU A 44 1.35 4.89 1.93
N GLN A 45 2.17 5.05 2.96
CA GLN A 45 2.75 3.91 3.67
C GLN A 45 1.67 3.13 4.42
N ARG A 46 1.85 1.82 4.55
CA ARG A 46 1.05 1.01 5.47
C ARG A 46 1.17 1.61 6.88
N ASN A 47 0.09 1.59 7.64
CA ASN A 47 0.06 2.06 9.03
C ASN A 47 0.46 3.55 9.18
N ALA A 48 0.28 4.34 8.12
CA ALA A 48 0.53 5.78 8.14
C ALA A 48 -0.27 6.51 9.23
N GLN A 49 0.15 7.74 9.52
CA GLN A 49 -0.54 8.62 10.44
C GLN A 49 -1.79 9.21 9.79
N TRP A 50 -2.87 9.25 10.56
CA TRP A 50 -4.14 9.86 10.18
C TRP A 50 -4.55 10.92 11.19
N LYS A 51 -5.34 11.89 10.73
CA LYS A 51 -6.23 12.64 11.62
C LYS A 51 -7.54 11.89 11.78
N TYR A 52 -8.15 11.97 12.96
CA TYR A 52 -9.41 11.32 13.25
C TYR A 52 -10.31 12.17 14.14
N PHE A 53 -11.61 11.98 13.96
CA PHE A 53 -12.66 12.55 14.79
C PHE A 53 -13.62 11.45 15.23
N ASP A 54 -13.62 11.18 16.53
CA ASP A 54 -14.33 10.08 17.18
C ASP A 54 -15.29 10.56 18.26
N GLN A 55 -15.64 11.86 18.29
CA GLN A 55 -16.44 12.48 19.35
C GLN A 55 -17.95 12.19 19.27
N GLY A 56 -18.39 11.29 18.37
CA GLY A 56 -19.79 10.93 18.25
C GLY A 56 -20.72 12.02 17.67
N GLN A 57 -20.16 13.02 16.98
CA GLN A 57 -20.94 14.12 16.39
C GLN A 57 -21.09 13.96 14.87
N ASP A 58 -22.24 14.34 14.34
CA ASP A 58 -22.49 14.35 12.88
C ASP A 58 -21.84 15.58 12.24
N LEU A 59 -20.77 15.35 11.48
CA LEU A 59 -20.08 16.38 10.70
C LEU A 59 -20.73 16.64 9.33
N THR A 60 -21.89 16.04 9.05
CA THR A 60 -22.61 16.10 7.79
C THR A 60 -21.75 15.66 6.60
N THR A 61 -21.68 16.46 5.54
CA THR A 61 -20.89 16.22 4.34
C THR A 61 -19.71 17.19 4.20
N VAL A 62 -19.64 18.25 5.01
CA VAL A 62 -18.64 19.33 4.86
C VAL A 62 -17.20 18.83 5.07
N TRP A 63 -17.02 17.83 5.93
CA TRP A 63 -15.72 17.23 6.22
C TRP A 63 -15.12 16.46 5.04
N ARG A 64 -15.89 16.18 3.97
CA ARG A 64 -15.43 15.35 2.84
C ARG A 64 -14.53 16.12 1.88
N ALA A 65 -14.64 17.45 1.86
CA ALA A 65 -13.93 18.34 0.94
C ALA A 65 -12.76 19.04 1.64
N THR A 66 -12.44 20.27 1.22
CA THR A 66 -11.57 21.18 1.96
C THR A 66 -12.21 21.48 3.31
N TYR A 67 -11.56 21.06 4.39
CA TYR A 67 -12.07 21.15 5.74
C TYR A 67 -10.90 21.43 6.69
N ASP A 68 -11.12 22.32 7.66
CA ASP A 68 -10.15 22.57 8.72
C ASP A 68 -10.26 21.47 9.79
N ASP A 69 -9.36 20.50 9.71
CA ASP A 69 -9.21 19.40 10.66
C ASP A 69 -8.10 19.68 11.69
N SER A 70 -7.72 20.94 11.92
CA SER A 70 -6.69 21.30 12.92
C SER A 70 -7.04 20.86 14.34
N SER A 71 -8.34 20.77 14.67
CA SER A 71 -8.82 20.30 15.97
C SER A 71 -8.93 18.78 16.09
N TRP A 72 -8.71 18.02 15.01
CA TRP A 72 -8.81 16.57 15.03
C TRP A 72 -7.58 15.97 15.69
N SER A 73 -7.79 14.88 16.43
CA SER A 73 -6.70 14.09 16.99
C SER A 73 -5.89 13.44 15.88
N SER A 74 -4.63 13.07 16.16
CA SER A 74 -3.80 12.32 15.22
C SER A 74 -3.24 11.05 15.84
N GLY A 75 -3.13 10.00 15.04
CA GLY A 75 -2.64 8.69 15.48
C GLY A 75 -2.09 7.86 14.32
N LEU A 76 -1.38 6.78 14.63
CA LEU A 76 -0.94 5.81 13.64
C LEU A 76 -2.02 4.75 13.44
N ALA A 77 -2.17 4.29 12.20
CA ALA A 77 -2.96 3.10 11.90
C ALA A 77 -2.23 1.82 12.38
N PRO A 78 -2.95 0.75 12.73
CA PRO A 78 -4.41 0.56 12.69
C PRO A 78 -5.18 1.24 13.85
N PHE A 79 -6.42 1.70 13.62
CA PHE A 79 -7.27 2.44 14.59
C PHE A 79 -8.56 1.71 14.99
N GLY A 80 -8.82 1.47 16.27
CA GLY A 80 -10.03 0.77 16.72
C GLY A 80 -10.20 0.69 18.23
N TYR A 81 -10.84 -0.36 18.71
CA TYR A 81 -11.13 -0.54 20.14
C TYR A 81 -10.30 -1.66 20.73
N LYS A 82 -9.87 -1.53 21.99
CA LYS A 82 -9.35 -2.68 22.73
C LYS A 82 -10.50 -3.60 23.13
N ASP A 83 -10.33 -4.90 22.92
CA ASP A 83 -11.29 -5.89 23.39
C ASP A 83 -10.94 -6.30 24.83
N ASN A 84 -11.74 -5.83 25.79
CA ASN A 84 -11.52 -6.06 27.22
C ASN A 84 -10.09 -5.67 27.68
N GLY A 85 -9.58 -4.56 27.15
CA GLY A 85 -8.23 -4.05 27.46
C GLY A 85 -7.10 -4.77 26.71
N LYS A 86 -7.38 -5.79 25.90
CA LYS A 86 -6.39 -6.46 25.05
C LYS A 86 -6.33 -5.76 23.69
N GLY A 87 -5.10 -5.55 23.21
CA GLY A 87 -4.87 -5.07 21.85
C GLY A 87 -5.32 -6.11 20.82
N ILE A 88 -5.87 -5.63 19.70
CA ILE A 88 -6.20 -6.45 18.54
C ILE A 88 -5.00 -6.44 17.60
N SER A 89 -4.67 -7.56 16.97
CA SER A 89 -3.62 -7.63 15.94
C SER A 89 -4.13 -8.43 14.74
N THR A 90 -3.79 -7.96 13.54
CA THR A 90 -4.14 -8.63 12.28
C THR A 90 -2.87 -9.11 11.57
N PRO A 91 -2.92 -10.18 10.77
CA PRO A 91 -1.77 -10.65 10.00
C PRO A 91 -1.24 -9.58 9.02
N GLU A 92 -2.14 -8.82 8.39
CA GLU A 92 -1.79 -7.86 7.33
C GLU A 92 -1.29 -6.53 7.89
N PHE A 93 -1.88 -6.03 8.98
CA PHE A 93 -1.60 -4.69 9.50
C PHE A 93 -0.95 -4.67 10.89
N GLY A 94 -0.78 -5.83 11.54
CA GLY A 94 -0.17 -5.93 12.85
C GLY A 94 -1.08 -5.41 13.98
N PRO A 95 -0.51 -5.03 15.14
CA PRO A 95 -1.28 -4.63 16.31
C PRO A 95 -1.89 -3.23 16.17
N LEU A 96 -3.08 -3.06 16.75
CA LEU A 96 -3.75 -1.78 17.01
C LEU A 96 -2.75 -0.76 17.56
N GLN A 97 -2.63 0.37 16.88
CA GLN A 97 -1.74 1.47 17.26
C GLN A 97 -2.50 2.60 17.96
N THR A 98 -3.72 2.91 17.50
CA THR A 98 -4.53 4.00 18.05
C THR A 98 -5.88 3.49 18.52
N GLU A 99 -6.19 3.69 19.79
CA GLU A 99 -7.52 3.44 20.32
C GLU A 99 -8.42 4.66 20.05
N VAL A 100 -9.59 4.45 19.44
CA VAL A 100 -10.61 5.49 19.21
C VAL A 100 -11.70 5.42 20.27
N ASP A 101 -12.31 6.56 20.57
CA ASP A 101 -13.41 6.64 21.53
C ASP A 101 -14.69 6.03 20.95
N TYR A 102 -15.28 5.08 21.69
CA TYR A 102 -16.60 4.52 21.37
C TYR A 102 -17.74 5.25 22.10
N GLY A 103 -17.44 6.21 22.96
CA GLY A 103 -18.40 6.86 23.83
C GLY A 103 -18.60 6.11 25.15
N ALA A 104 -19.58 6.55 25.94
CA ALA A 104 -19.76 6.05 27.31
C ALA A 104 -20.26 4.59 27.41
N ASN A 105 -20.79 4.01 26.34
CA ASN A 105 -21.43 2.69 26.37
C ASN A 105 -20.85 1.75 25.30
N LYS A 106 -20.13 0.71 25.74
CA LYS A 106 -19.53 -0.30 24.85
C LYS A 106 -20.54 -1.08 24.00
N SER A 107 -21.80 -1.14 24.42
CA SER A 107 -22.90 -1.80 23.70
C SER A 107 -23.60 -0.86 22.72
N LEU A 108 -23.35 0.44 22.83
CA LEU A 108 -23.91 1.49 21.98
C LEU A 108 -22.79 2.46 21.60
N LYS A 109 -21.87 1.95 20.79
CA LYS A 109 -20.70 2.70 20.34
C LYS A 109 -21.12 3.82 19.38
N HIS A 110 -20.30 4.86 19.26
CA HIS A 110 -20.40 5.82 18.16
C HIS A 110 -20.50 5.08 16.82
N THR A 111 -21.50 5.43 16.01
CA THR A 111 -21.75 4.73 14.75
C THR A 111 -20.68 5.06 13.71
N THR A 112 -20.19 6.30 13.71
CA THR A 112 -19.22 6.79 12.74
C THR A 112 -18.05 7.44 13.45
N THR A 113 -16.86 7.08 13.00
CA THR A 113 -15.60 7.78 13.25
C THR A 113 -15.09 8.28 11.91
N TYR A 114 -14.63 9.52 11.86
CA TYR A 114 -14.10 10.13 10.65
C TYR A 114 -12.58 10.07 10.65
N PHE A 115 -11.98 9.87 9.49
CA PHE A 115 -10.54 9.87 9.29
C PHE A 115 -10.19 10.72 8.09
N ARG A 116 -9.06 11.43 8.17
CA ARG A 116 -8.53 12.28 7.11
C ARG A 116 -7.01 12.15 7.04
N THR A 117 -6.50 12.06 5.82
CA THR A 117 -5.08 12.27 5.51
C THR A 117 -4.98 13.08 4.23
N ASN A 118 -3.76 13.53 3.91
CA ASN A 118 -3.47 14.14 2.63
C ASN A 118 -2.45 13.29 1.88
N LEU A 119 -2.79 12.91 0.66
CA LEU A 119 -1.86 12.30 -0.28
C LEU A 119 -1.28 13.41 -1.16
N GLN A 120 0.03 13.59 -1.09
CA GLN A 120 0.72 14.47 -2.03
C GLN A 120 1.02 13.68 -3.29
N VAL A 121 0.26 13.97 -4.34
CA VAL A 121 0.34 13.27 -5.62
C VAL A 121 0.74 14.29 -6.67
N ASN A 122 1.91 14.11 -7.29
CA ASN A 122 2.26 14.88 -8.47
C ASN A 122 1.44 14.33 -9.66
N LYS A 123 0.74 15.22 -10.36
CA LYS A 123 -0.04 14.85 -11.54
C LYS A 123 0.83 14.21 -12.63
N ASP A 124 2.04 14.72 -12.84
CA ASP A 124 2.97 14.17 -13.83
C ASP A 124 3.43 12.76 -13.45
N GLN A 125 3.48 12.43 -12.15
CA GLN A 125 3.76 11.07 -11.70
C GLN A 125 2.61 10.13 -12.03
N ILE A 126 1.36 10.59 -11.93
CA ILE A 126 0.19 9.71 -12.08
C ILE A 126 -0.43 9.66 -13.47
N ASP A 127 -0.07 10.58 -14.36
CA ASP A 127 -0.63 10.65 -15.71
C ASP A 127 -0.30 9.42 -16.59
N GLY A 128 0.68 8.61 -16.20
CA GLY A 128 1.00 7.32 -16.82
C GLY A 128 0.39 6.09 -16.13
N TYR A 129 -0.21 6.23 -14.95
CA TYR A 129 -0.73 5.08 -14.20
C TYR A 129 -2.16 4.72 -14.63
N GLY A 130 -2.39 3.44 -14.93
CA GLY A 130 -3.73 2.92 -15.25
C GLY A 130 -4.65 2.77 -14.05
N GLN A 131 -4.09 2.64 -12.84
CA GLN A 131 -4.85 2.47 -11.59
C GLN A 131 -4.03 2.87 -10.36
N ILE A 132 -4.73 3.32 -9.32
CA ILE A 132 -4.18 3.47 -7.96
C ILE A 132 -4.73 2.32 -7.13
N LEU A 133 -3.84 1.56 -6.48
CA LEU A 133 -4.22 0.44 -5.63
C LEU A 133 -4.07 0.82 -4.15
N GLY A 134 -5.05 0.37 -3.35
CA GLY A 134 -5.02 0.50 -1.90
C GLY A 134 -5.45 -0.79 -1.25
N THR A 135 -4.75 -1.18 -0.18
CA THR A 135 -5.09 -2.33 0.66
C THR A 135 -5.64 -1.84 1.99
N PHE A 136 -6.82 -2.29 2.36
CA PHE A 136 -7.55 -1.81 3.53
C PHE A 136 -7.97 -2.97 4.44
N GLY A 137 -7.81 -2.79 5.75
CA GLY A 137 -8.45 -3.59 6.78
C GLY A 137 -9.64 -2.82 7.33
N ILE A 138 -10.86 -3.30 7.09
CA ILE A 138 -12.10 -2.64 7.51
C ILE A 138 -13.01 -3.67 8.17
N ASP A 139 -13.49 -3.32 9.35
CA ASP A 139 -14.58 -4.00 10.01
C ASP A 139 -15.49 -2.97 10.69
N ASP A 140 -16.78 -2.91 10.37
CA ASP A 140 -17.48 -3.73 9.37
C ASP A 140 -17.58 -3.06 7.99
N GLY A 141 -17.51 -1.72 7.95
CA GLY A 141 -17.71 -0.97 6.72
C GLY A 141 -17.16 0.45 6.71
N ALA A 142 -17.01 0.99 5.51
CA ALA A 142 -16.49 2.33 5.22
C ALA A 142 -17.02 2.84 3.88
N VAL A 143 -16.96 4.15 3.67
CA VAL A 143 -17.39 4.83 2.42
C VAL A 143 -16.35 5.84 2.00
N LEU A 144 -15.36 5.51 1.18
CA LEU A 144 -14.22 6.37 0.83
C LEU A 144 -14.60 7.50 -0.13
N TYR A 145 -14.10 8.71 0.12
CA TYR A 145 -14.18 9.91 -0.71
C TYR A 145 -12.76 10.44 -0.96
N VAL A 146 -12.45 10.81 -2.19
CA VAL A 146 -11.22 11.54 -2.52
C VAL A 146 -11.63 12.91 -3.01
N ASN A 147 -11.07 13.97 -2.40
CA ASN A 147 -11.39 15.35 -2.72
C ASN A 147 -12.91 15.63 -2.74
N GLY A 148 -13.66 15.07 -1.79
CA GLY A 148 -15.11 15.23 -1.69
C GLY A 148 -15.95 14.26 -2.52
N HIS A 149 -15.36 13.48 -3.41
CA HIS A 149 -16.08 12.55 -4.30
C HIS A 149 -16.01 11.12 -3.82
N GLU A 150 -17.15 10.44 -3.75
CA GLU A 150 -17.21 9.05 -3.29
C GLU A 150 -16.58 8.14 -4.33
N ILE A 151 -15.62 7.31 -3.92
CA ILE A 151 -14.89 6.39 -4.80
C ILE A 151 -15.18 4.92 -4.48
N ARG A 152 -15.56 4.59 -3.24
CA ARG A 152 -15.77 3.20 -2.84
C ARG A 152 -16.63 3.04 -1.58
N ARG A 153 -17.51 2.04 -1.58
CA ARG A 153 -18.14 1.50 -0.37
C ARG A 153 -17.63 0.11 -0.06
N MET A 154 -17.51 -0.18 1.23
CA MET A 154 -17.24 -1.51 1.77
C MET A 154 -18.22 -1.75 2.91
N GLY A 155 -19.02 -2.81 2.83
CA GLY A 155 -19.99 -3.18 3.87
C GLY A 155 -21.21 -2.26 4.02
N MET A 156 -21.31 -1.15 3.28
CA MET A 156 -22.36 -0.14 3.43
C MET A 156 -23.53 -0.34 2.43
N PRO A 157 -24.76 0.06 2.79
CA PRO A 157 -25.91 -0.06 1.90
C PRO A 157 -25.83 0.87 0.68
N GLU A 158 -26.71 0.66 -0.30
CA GLU A 158 -26.96 1.61 -1.38
C GLU A 158 -27.72 2.84 -0.87
N GLY A 159 -27.76 3.90 -1.68
CA GLY A 159 -28.46 5.14 -1.37
C GLY A 159 -27.62 6.18 -0.62
N GLU A 160 -28.29 7.14 0.02
CA GLU A 160 -27.63 8.18 0.80
C GLU A 160 -27.03 7.59 2.09
N ILE A 161 -25.76 7.92 2.36
CA ILE A 161 -25.08 7.54 3.60
C ILE A 161 -24.95 8.75 4.51
N THR A 162 -25.51 8.61 5.70
CA THR A 162 -25.48 9.58 6.80
C THR A 162 -24.65 9.06 7.97
N TYR A 163 -24.36 9.94 8.93
CA TYR A 163 -23.66 9.59 10.17
C TYR A 163 -24.26 8.40 10.94
N SER A 164 -25.59 8.25 10.89
CA SER A 164 -26.33 7.21 11.61
C SER A 164 -26.65 5.97 10.78
N THR A 165 -26.20 5.91 9.53
CA THR A 165 -26.49 4.78 8.64
C THR A 165 -25.88 3.50 9.21
N LYS A 166 -26.76 2.52 9.46
CA LYS A 166 -26.35 1.20 9.94
C LYS A 166 -26.03 0.28 8.77
N LEU A 167 -25.19 -0.69 9.06
CA LEU A 167 -24.82 -1.74 8.11
C LEU A 167 -26.02 -2.68 7.90
N PRO A 168 -26.12 -3.31 6.72
CA PRO A 168 -27.09 -4.37 6.51
C PRO A 168 -26.77 -5.54 7.47
N PRO A 169 -27.79 -6.28 7.95
CA PRO A 169 -27.63 -7.35 8.96
C PRO A 169 -26.84 -8.58 8.47
N THR A 170 -26.25 -8.56 7.28
CA THR A 170 -25.82 -9.75 6.54
C THR A 170 -24.36 -10.18 6.72
N ARG A 171 -23.60 -9.67 7.71
CA ARG A 171 -22.24 -10.21 7.97
C ARG A 171 -21.94 -10.37 9.46
N THR A 172 -21.95 -11.63 9.91
CA THR A 172 -21.25 -12.11 11.10
C THR A 172 -19.75 -12.15 10.81
N CYS A 173 -19.00 -11.11 11.17
CA CYS A 173 -17.59 -11.26 11.51
C CYS A 173 -17.29 -10.41 12.75
N ARG A 174 -16.62 -10.98 13.74
CA ARG A 174 -16.19 -10.28 14.95
C ARG A 174 -14.70 -9.94 14.79
N LEU A 175 -14.34 -8.72 14.41
CA LEU A 175 -13.14 -7.99 14.90
C LEU A 175 -13.07 -6.54 14.32
N CYS A 176 -13.81 -5.61 14.94
CA CYS A 176 -14.12 -4.27 14.44
C CYS A 176 -12.98 -3.25 14.36
N MET A 177 -12.88 -2.60 13.20
CA MET A 177 -12.03 -1.44 12.95
C MET A 177 -12.40 -0.68 11.65
N ARG A 178 -12.99 0.52 11.76
CA ARG A 178 -13.37 1.36 10.60
C ARG A 178 -12.30 2.41 10.35
N MET A 179 -11.79 2.54 9.12
CA MET A 179 -10.87 3.61 8.72
C MET A 179 -10.96 3.93 7.22
N TRP A 180 -10.41 5.07 6.83
CA TRP A 180 -10.74 5.83 5.65
C TRP A 180 -9.51 6.52 5.04
N ILE A 181 -9.43 6.69 3.70
CA ILE A 181 -8.37 7.44 2.97
C ILE A 181 -8.75 8.82 2.48
#